data_AF-A0A7U9REA2-F1
#
_entry.id   AF-A0A7U9REA2-F1
#
_cell.length_a   1.000
_cell.length_b   1.000
_cell.length_c   1.000
_cell.angle_alpha   90.00
_cell.angle_beta   90.00
_cell.angle_gamma   90.00
#
_symmetry.space_group_name_H-M   'P 1'
#
loop_
_entity.id
_entity.type
_entity.pdbx_description
1 polymer ?
#
loop_
_entity_poly.entity_id
_entity_poly.type
_entity_poly.pdbx_seq_one_letter_code
_entity_poly.pdbx_strand_id
1 'polypeptide(L)'
;MTNWSIQLKAAGFNNWMEFMEQSITAVKDQLVILESGEKQLSDIWESGAMEQWERGFFHELGQVKDSVAGMWEVLTATREAAEKLARMEKDMTLKARTL
;
A
#
# COMPACT_ATOMS: atom_id res chain seq x y z
N MET A 1 7.68 -28.44 -27.32
CA MET A 1 7.57 -26.98 -27.17
C MET A 1 6.80 -26.72 -25.91
N THR A 2 7.47 -26.25 -24.87
CA THR A 2 6.88 -25.90 -23.58
C THR A 2 5.91 -24.74 -23.80
N ASN A 3 4.63 -25.02 -23.68
CA ASN A 3 3.55 -24.05 -23.79
C ASN A 3 3.67 -23.07 -22.61
N TRP A 4 4.40 -21.97 -22.80
CA TRP A 4 4.48 -20.89 -21.83
C TRP A 4 3.14 -20.14 -21.85
N SER A 5 2.11 -20.71 -21.22
CA SER A 5 0.96 -19.91 -20.83
C SER A 5 1.43 -19.03 -19.69
N ILE A 6 1.50 -17.71 -19.91
CA ILE A 6 1.60 -16.73 -18.83
C ILE A 6 0.21 -16.67 -18.17
N GLN A 7 -0.29 -17.82 -17.70
CA GLN A 7 -1.09 -17.82 -16.49
C GLN A 7 -0.13 -17.40 -15.36
N LEU A 8 0.30 -16.14 -15.41
CA LEU A 8 0.89 -15.36 -14.34
C LEU A 8 0.14 -15.82 -13.12
N LYS A 9 0.82 -16.36 -12.11
CA LYS A 9 0.25 -16.95 -10.90
C LYS A 9 -0.80 -16.02 -10.26
N ALA A 10 -1.99 -15.94 -10.85
CA ALA A 10 -2.88 -14.80 -10.69
C ALA A 10 -3.51 -14.87 -9.31
N ALA A 11 -3.78 -16.08 -8.83
CA ALA A 11 -4.17 -16.32 -7.45
C ALA A 11 -3.08 -15.88 -6.45
N GLY A 12 -1.82 -16.26 -6.67
CA GLY A 12 -0.73 -15.91 -5.75
C GLY A 12 -0.42 -14.41 -5.72
N PHE A 13 -0.40 -13.78 -6.88
CA PHE A 13 -0.20 -12.34 -7.01
C PHE A 13 -1.40 -11.55 -6.46
N ASN A 14 -2.64 -11.94 -6.78
CA ASN A 14 -3.83 -11.27 -6.26
C ASN A 14 -3.95 -11.41 -4.74
N ASN A 15 -3.68 -12.60 -4.18
CA ASN A 15 -3.64 -12.79 -2.73
C ASN A 15 -2.57 -11.90 -2.08
N TRP A 16 -1.39 -11.77 -2.71
CA TRP A 16 -0.35 -10.86 -2.22
C TRP A 16 -0.78 -9.40 -2.29
N MET A 17 -1.43 -8.98 -3.38
CA MET A 17 -1.98 -7.62 -3.54
C MET A 17 -3.05 -7.30 -2.49
N GLU A 18 -3.98 -8.22 -2.25
CA GLU A 18 -5.02 -8.09 -1.21
C GLU A 18 -4.40 -8.02 0.20
N PHE A 19 -3.42 -8.89 0.48
CA PHE A 19 -2.71 -8.86 1.75
C PHE A 19 -1.98 -7.53 1.98
N MET A 20 -1.32 -6.99 0.95
CA MET A 20 -0.63 -5.70 1.03
C MET A 20 -1.63 -4.55 1.23
N GLU A 21 -2.77 -4.57 0.55
CA GLU A 21 -3.85 -3.59 0.71
C GLU A 21 -4.43 -3.60 2.14
N GLN A 22 -4.69 -4.78 2.69
CA GLN A 22 -5.15 -4.95 4.07
C GLN A 22 -4.10 -4.48 5.09
N SER A 23 -2.83 -4.82 4.86
CA SER A 23 -1.72 -4.42 5.73
C SER A 23 -1.54 -2.89 5.75
N ILE A 24 -1.57 -2.25 4.58
CA ILE A 24 -1.50 -0.78 4.49
C ILE A 24 -2.70 -0.12 5.18
N THR A 25 -3.89 -0.69 5.01
CA THR A 25 -5.11 -0.19 5.67
C THR A 25 -4.99 -0.28 7.19
N ALA A 26 -4.52 -1.42 7.72
CA ALA A 26 -4.30 -1.59 9.15
C ALA A 26 -3.31 -0.57 9.74
N VAL A 27 -2.23 -0.26 9.01
CA VAL A 27 -1.27 0.77 9.43
C VAL A 27 -1.93 2.16 9.43
N LYS A 28 -2.75 2.49 8.42
CA LYS A 28 -3.50 3.75 8.40
C LYS A 28 -4.46 3.88 9.58
N ASP A 29 -5.16 2.81 9.92
CA ASP A 29 -6.07 2.80 11.07
C ASP A 29 -5.30 3.04 12.38
N GLN A 30 -4.13 2.41 12.55
CA GLN A 30 -3.25 2.65 13.70
C GLN A 30 -2.76 4.10 13.77
N LEU A 31 -2.41 4.71 12.63
CA LEU A 31 -2.00 6.12 12.58
C LEU A 31 -3.12 7.05 13.07
N VAL A 32 -4.37 6.79 12.65
CA VAL A 32 -5.54 7.58 13.11
C VAL A 32 -5.74 7.44 14.63
N ILE A 33 -5.54 6.24 15.18
CA ILE A 33 -5.61 6.02 16.63
C ILE A 33 -4.53 6.80 17.36
N LEU A 34 -3.29 6.80 16.83
CA LEU A 34 -2.17 7.54 17.41
C LEU A 34 -2.41 9.05 17.41
N GLU A 35 -2.96 9.60 16.32
CA GLU A 35 -3.34 11.01 16.24
C GLU A 35 -4.43 11.39 17.25
N SER A 36 -5.46 10.54 17.37
CA SER A 36 -6.53 10.75 18.35
C SER A 36 -6.01 10.69 19.79
N GLY A 37 -5.09 9.76 20.07
CA GLY A 37 -4.46 9.62 21.37
C GLY A 37 -3.57 10.81 21.73
N GLU A 38 -2.78 11.31 20.77
CA GLU A 38 -1.97 12.52 20.96
C GLU A 38 -2.84 13.72 21.30
N LYS A 39 -3.95 13.93 20.58
CA LYS A 39 -4.87 15.03 20.86
C LYS A 39 -5.44 14.97 22.28
N GLN A 40 -5.83 13.78 22.74
CA GLN A 40 -6.33 13.58 24.10
C GLN A 40 -5.26 13.82 25.17
N LEU A 41 -4.00 13.49 24.87
CA LEU A 41 -2.86 13.76 25.74
C LEU A 41 -2.56 15.26 25.81
N SER A 42 -2.62 15.96 24.69
CA SER A 42 -2.43 17.41 24.60
C SER A 42 -3.49 18.18 25.40
N ASP A 43 -4.74 17.71 25.38
CA ASP A 43 -5.84 18.29 26.18
C ASP A 43 -5.63 18.19 27.70
N ILE A 44 -4.76 17.30 28.18
CA ILE A 44 -4.52 17.03 29.61
C ILE A 44 -3.14 17.51 30.06
N TRP A 45 -2.14 17.52 29.18
CA TRP A 45 -0.74 17.79 29.51
C TRP A 45 -0.21 19.11 28.95
N GLU A 46 -0.54 20.22 29.61
CA GLU A 46 0.06 21.52 29.28
C GLU A 46 1.42 21.71 29.96
N SER A 47 2.52 21.43 29.24
CA SER A 47 3.88 21.76 29.69
C SER A 47 4.87 21.95 28.54
N GLY A 48 5.98 22.67 28.77
CA GLY A 48 7.03 22.80 27.75
C GLY A 48 7.73 21.47 27.37
N ALA A 49 7.60 20.43 28.20
CA ALA A 49 8.04 19.08 27.85
C ALA A 49 7.08 18.41 26.84
N MET A 50 5.78 18.73 26.91
CA MET A 50 4.78 18.26 25.95
C MET A 50 5.10 18.78 24.54
N GLU A 51 5.40 20.07 24.39
CA GLU A 51 5.73 20.62 23.06
C GLU A 51 6.96 19.97 22.40
N GLN A 52 7.97 19.59 23.19
CA GLN A 52 9.14 18.88 22.65
C GLN A 52 8.77 17.46 22.22
N TRP A 53 7.91 16.80 23.00
CA TRP A 53 7.41 15.47 22.68
C TRP A 53 6.50 15.50 21.43
N GLU A 54 5.55 16.42 21.33
CA GLU A 54 4.67 16.60 20.17
C GLU A 54 5.46 16.79 18.88
N ARG A 55 6.49 17.66 18.90
CA ARG A 55 7.35 17.87 17.73
C ARG A 55 8.06 16.59 17.26
N GLY A 56 8.58 15.79 18.20
CA GLY A 56 9.20 14.50 17.88
C GLY A 56 8.18 13.49 17.37
N PHE A 57 7.03 13.42 18.03
CA PHE A 57 5.93 12.55 17.66
C PHE A 57 5.41 12.84 16.25
N PHE A 58 5.10 14.10 15.92
CA PHE A 58 4.64 14.48 14.58
C PHE A 58 5.71 14.29 13.50
N HIS A 59 6.99 14.41 13.84
CA HIS A 59 8.08 14.13 12.92
C HIS A 59 8.10 12.64 12.53
N GLU A 60 8.09 11.74 13.52
CA GLU A 60 8.05 10.29 13.28
C GLU A 60 6.76 9.87 12.57
N LEU A 61 5.62 10.42 13.01
CA LEU A 61 4.32 10.15 12.40
C LEU A 61 4.29 10.57 10.93
N GLY A 62 4.90 11.71 10.58
CA GLY A 62 5.07 12.16 9.21
C GLY A 62 5.87 11.17 8.37
N GLN A 63 7.00 10.67 8.88
CA GLN A 63 7.83 9.68 8.17
C GLN A 63 7.07 8.37 7.92
N VAL A 64 6.27 7.92 8.88
CA VAL A 64 5.44 6.71 8.73
C VAL A 64 4.35 6.95 7.68
N LYS A 65 3.68 8.12 7.69
CA LYS A 65 2.69 8.48 6.66
C LYS A 65 3.29 8.51 5.26
N ASP A 66 4.46 9.13 5.10
CA ASP A 66 5.16 9.20 3.81
C ASP A 66 5.53 7.79 3.32
N SER A 67 5.99 6.92 4.22
CA SER A 67 6.31 5.53 3.90
C SER A 67 5.06 4.76 3.45
N VAL A 68 3.94 4.94 4.16
CA VAL A 68 2.65 4.33 3.81
C VAL A 68 2.13 4.82 2.46
N ALA A 69 2.29 6.11 2.17
CA ALA A 69 1.93 6.69 0.86
C ALA A 69 2.78 6.07 -0.26
N GLY A 70 4.10 5.97 -0.07
CA GLY A 70 4.99 5.34 -1.05
C GLY A 70 4.67 3.86 -1.28
N MET A 71 4.33 3.11 -0.23
CA MET A 71 3.89 1.71 -0.37
C MET A 71 2.59 1.60 -1.18
N TRP A 72 1.65 2.53 -0.98
CA TRP A 72 0.39 2.57 -1.72
C TRP A 72 0.59 2.90 -3.21
N GLU A 73 1.50 3.83 -3.52
CA GLU A 73 1.87 4.14 -4.91
C GLU A 73 2.47 2.94 -5.62
N VAL A 74 3.42 2.25 -4.99
CA VAL A 74 4.04 1.03 -5.55
C VAL A 74 2.99 -0.06 -5.77
N LEU A 75 2.07 -0.24 -4.82
CA LEU A 75 0.96 -1.19 -4.96
C LEU A 75 0.10 -0.85 -6.19
N THR A 76 -0.26 0.42 -6.35
CA THR A 76 -1.09 0.89 -7.47
C THR A 76 -0.38 0.70 -8.81
N ALA A 77 0.89 1.09 -8.91
CA ALA A 77 1.68 0.90 -10.13
C ALA A 77 1.85 -0.59 -10.49
N THR A 78 2.01 -1.44 -9.48
CA THR A 78 2.12 -2.90 -9.66
C THR A 78 0.81 -3.50 -10.18
N ARG A 79 -0.34 -3.02 -9.69
CA ARG A 79 -1.67 -3.41 -10.19
C ARG A 79 -1.84 -3.01 -11.65
N GLU A 80 -1.51 -1.77 -12.01
CA GLU A 80 -1.61 -1.29 -13.39
C GLU A 80 -0.71 -2.08 -14.36
N ALA A 81 0.52 -2.39 -13.95
CA ALA A 81 1.44 -3.20 -14.74
C ALA A 81 0.90 -4.62 -14.96
N ALA A 82 0.34 -5.24 -13.91
CA ALA A 82 -0.29 -6.55 -14.02
C ALA A 82 -1.48 -6.54 -14.99
N GLU A 83 -2.34 -5.52 -14.95
CA GLU A 83 -3.46 -5.40 -15.90
C GLU A 83 -2.99 -5.20 -17.35
N LYS A 84 -1.93 -4.41 -17.56
CA LYS A 84 -1.33 -4.23 -18.90
C LYS A 84 -0.80 -5.56 -19.44
N LEU A 85 -0.10 -6.33 -18.62
CA LEU A 85 0.41 -7.66 -18.99
C LEU A 85 -0.74 -8.63 -19.33
N ALA A 86 -1.80 -8.66 -18.52
CA ALA A 86 -2.97 -9.50 -18.77
C ALA A 86 -3.66 -9.14 -20.10
N ARG A 87 -3.78 -7.84 -20.42
CA ARG A 87 -4.30 -7.37 -21.71
C ARG A 87 -3.42 -7.80 -22.88
N MET A 88 -2.10 -7.62 -22.76
CA MET A 88 -1.15 -8.03 -23.80
C MET A 88 -1.19 -9.54 -24.07
N GLU A 89 -1.28 -10.37 -23.03
CA GLU A 89 -1.40 -11.82 -23.17
C GLU A 89 -2.68 -12.22 -23.91
N LYS A 90 -3.82 -11.60 -23.56
CA LYS A 90 -5.10 -11.84 -24.24
C LYS A 90 -5.01 -11.51 -25.72
N ASP A 91 -4.43 -10.37 -26.07
CA ASP A 91 -4.27 -9.93 -27.45
C ASP A 91 -3.34 -10.85 -28.26
N MET A 92 -2.23 -11.29 -27.67
CA MET A 92 -1.32 -12.25 -28.31
C MET A 92 -1.98 -13.60 -28.52
N THR A 93 -2.73 -14.09 -27.53
CA THR A 93 -3.46 -15.36 -27.62
C THR A 93 -4.56 -15.30 -28.68
N LEU A 94 -5.26 -14.17 -28.79
CA LEU A 94 -6.27 -13.95 -29.82
C LEU A 94 -5.63 -13.98 -31.22
N LYS A 95 -4.53 -13.24 -31.41
CA LYS A 95 -3.79 -13.18 -32.68
C LYS A 95 -3.24 -14.55 -33.10
N ALA A 96 -2.74 -15.34 -32.14
CA ALA A 96 -2.23 -16.68 -32.38
C ALA A 96 -3.32 -17.69 -32.79
N ARG A 97 -4.59 -17.46 -32.42
CA ARG A 97 -5.75 -18.29 -32.84
C ARG A 97 -6.31 -17.91 -34.21
N THR A 98 -6.01 -16.72 -34.70
CA THR A 98 -6.47 -16.20 -35.99
C THR A 98 -5.47 -16.44 -37.14
N LEU A 99 -4.29 -17.00 -36.83
CA LEU A 99 -3.28 -17.47 -37.78
C LEU A 99 -3.39 -18.99 -37.93
#